data_AF-A0A536PJD9-F1
#
_entry.id   AF-A0A536PJD9-F1
#
_cell.length_a   1.000
_cell.length_b   1.000
_cell.length_c   1.000
_cell.angle_alpha   90.00
_cell.angle_beta   90.00
_cell.angle_gamma   90.00
#
_symmetry.space_group_name_H-M   'P 1'
#
loop_
_entity.id
_entity.type
_entity.pdbx_description
1 polymer ?
#
loop_
_entity_poly.entity_id
_entity_poly.type
_entity_poly.pdbx_seq_one_letter_code
_entity_poly.pdbx_strand_id
1 'polypeptide(L)'
;MAVLVWASRPGETERRLAAAASVIGAAFAVVLNLIFARLGVWLSTVYTLPPPVLASMLVLGTALMLLVLAGYRWLARRSRRAPLLNSLLLVVLAPLIVGGDTLALSQRYLAFGDGYTIWMDVVVGAAIFALPVLAFELLRSRGLNC
;
A
#
# COMPACT_ATOMS: atom_id res chain seq x y z
N MET A 1 19.30 1.22 9.36
CA MET A 1 20.15 0.15 9.94
C MET A 1 19.34 -1.04 10.46
N ALA A 2 18.32 -0.87 11.31
CA ALA A 2 17.54 -1.98 11.86
C ALA A 2 16.89 -2.93 10.82
N VAL A 3 16.40 -2.39 9.69
CA VAL A 3 15.80 -3.19 8.60
C VAL A 3 16.82 -4.07 7.89
N LEU A 4 18.02 -3.57 7.65
CA LEU A 4 19.11 -4.32 7.01
C LEU A 4 19.59 -5.46 7.91
N VAL A 5 19.70 -5.20 9.22
CA VAL A 5 20.06 -6.19 10.23
C VAL A 5 18.96 -7.25 10.43
N TRP A 6 17.69 -6.87 10.28
CA TRP A 6 16.58 -7.82 10.33
C TRP A 6 16.53 -8.74 9.08
N ALA A 7 16.89 -8.19 7.92
CA ALA A 7 16.98 -8.91 6.64
C ALA A 7 18.17 -9.89 6.55
N SER A 8 19.19 -9.74 7.41
CA SER A 8 20.41 -10.54 7.40
C SER A 8 20.48 -11.68 8.43
N ARG A 9 19.36 -12.02 9.09
CA ARG A 9 19.29 -13.12 10.08
C ARG A 9 18.75 -14.42 9.46
N PRO A 10 19.12 -15.62 9.98
CA PRO A 10 18.73 -16.92 9.44
C PRO A 10 17.21 -17.04 9.21
N GLY A 11 16.82 -17.54 8.03
CA GLY A 11 15.51 -17.26 7.38
C GLY A 11 15.54 -16.08 6.40
N GLU A 12 16.73 -15.73 5.90
CA GLU A 12 17.05 -14.49 5.16
C GLU A 12 16.24 -14.29 3.88
N THR A 13 16.04 -15.34 3.07
CA THR A 13 15.45 -15.20 1.73
C THR A 13 14.05 -14.58 1.81
N GLU A 14 13.17 -15.13 2.65
CA GLU A 14 11.80 -14.60 2.79
C GLU A 14 11.77 -13.16 3.34
N ARG A 15 12.72 -12.81 4.22
CA ARG A 15 12.82 -11.45 4.76
C ARG A 15 13.34 -10.46 3.73
N ARG A 16 14.31 -10.86 2.91
CA ARG A 16 14.81 -10.07 1.77
C ARG A 16 13.72 -9.88 0.72
N LEU A 17 12.94 -10.92 0.42
CA LEU A 17 11.78 -10.82 -0.48
C LEU A 17 10.71 -9.87 0.06
N ALA A 18 10.41 -9.93 1.36
CA ALA A 18 9.46 -9.01 1.99
C ALA A 18 9.98 -7.57 1.99
N ALA A 19 11.27 -7.35 2.25
CA ALA A 19 11.87 -6.03 2.18
C ALA A 19 11.81 -5.46 0.75
N ALA A 20 12.16 -6.26 -0.26
CA ALA A 20 12.05 -5.88 -1.66
C ALA A 20 10.59 -5.55 -2.06
N ALA A 21 9.64 -6.38 -1.65
CA ALA A 21 8.22 -6.16 -1.89
C ALA A 21 7.71 -4.85 -1.26
N SER A 22 8.12 -4.53 -0.04
CA SER A 22 7.78 -3.26 0.61
C SER A 22 8.36 -2.05 -0.13
N VAL A 23 9.60 -2.15 -0.61
CA VAL A 23 10.23 -1.07 -1.40
C VAL A 23 9.50 -0.89 -2.74
N ILE A 24 9.16 -1.98 -3.43
CA ILE A 24 8.40 -1.95 -4.69
C ILE A 24 7.03 -1.29 -4.47
N GLY A 25 6.31 -1.68 -3.41
CA GLY A 25 5.02 -1.09 -3.06
C GLY A 25 5.09 0.41 -2.77
N ALA A 26 6.09 0.84 -1.98
CA ALA A 26 6.31 2.25 -1.66
C ALA A 26 6.67 3.06 -2.91
N ALA A 27 7.58 2.55 -3.75
CA ALA A 27 7.96 3.20 -4.99
C ALA A 27 6.77 3.34 -5.95
N PHE A 28 5.94 2.29 -6.06
CA PHE A 28 4.73 2.32 -6.86
C PHE A 28 3.74 3.39 -6.37
N ALA A 29 3.49 3.48 -5.07
CA ALA A 29 2.63 4.51 -4.50
C ALA A 29 3.10 5.92 -4.87
N VAL A 30 4.42 6.18 -4.77
CA VAL A 30 5.02 7.47 -5.15
C VAL A 30 4.84 7.74 -6.65
N VAL A 31 5.20 6.78 -7.51
CA VAL A 31 5.11 6.93 -8.97
C VAL A 31 3.67 7.17 -9.41
N LEU A 32 2.71 6.45 -8.82
CA LEU A 32 1.30 6.58 -9.15
C LEU A 32 0.77 7.98 -8.80
N ASN A 33 1.11 8.50 -7.62
CA ASN A 33 0.76 9.86 -7.22
C ASN A 33 1.36 10.91 -8.16
N LEU A 34 2.61 10.73 -8.61
CA LEU A 34 3.24 11.63 -9.58
C LEU A 34 2.56 11.60 -10.96
N ILE A 35 2.16 10.42 -11.43
CA ILE A 35 1.44 10.28 -12.71
C ILE A 35 0.10 11.00 -12.63
N PHE A 36 -0.69 10.76 -11.60
CA PHE A 36 -2.01 11.38 -11.52
C PHE A 36 -1.95 12.90 -11.27
N ALA A 37 -0.91 13.40 -10.59
CA ALA A 37 -0.65 14.84 -10.52
C ALA A 37 -0.32 15.44 -11.89
N ARG A 38 0.53 14.75 -12.68
CA ARG A 38 0.85 15.17 -14.05
C ARG A 38 -0.36 15.16 -14.98
N LEU A 39 -1.32 14.26 -14.75
CA LEU A 39 -2.58 14.19 -15.48
C LEU A 39 -3.62 15.21 -15.01
N GLY A 40 -3.30 16.04 -14.00
CA GLY A 40 -4.21 17.05 -13.46
C GLY A 40 -5.34 16.49 -12.60
N VAL A 41 -5.34 15.18 -12.30
CA VAL A 41 -6.34 14.54 -11.43
C VAL A 41 -6.14 14.99 -9.97
N TRP A 42 -4.88 15.12 -9.55
CA TRP A 42 -4.50 15.67 -8.26
C TRP A 42 -3.90 17.06 -8.50
N LEU A 43 -4.47 18.10 -7.91
CA LEU A 43 -3.87 19.44 -7.97
C LEU A 43 -2.66 19.56 -7.03
N SER A 44 -2.58 18.67 -6.04
CA SER A 44 -1.44 18.54 -5.14
C SER A 44 -1.15 17.07 -4.86
N THR A 45 0.13 16.70 -4.87
CA THR A 45 0.62 15.38 -4.43
C THR A 45 0.68 15.25 -2.91
N VAL A 46 0.42 16.33 -2.19
CA VAL A 46 0.43 16.40 -0.73
C VAL A 46 -0.91 16.95 -0.26
N TYR A 47 -1.56 16.24 0.66
CA TYR A 47 -2.72 16.76 1.37
C TYR A 47 -2.37 18.10 2.00
N THR A 48 -3.26 19.09 1.91
CA THR A 48 -3.11 20.37 2.63
C THR A 48 -3.47 20.19 4.10
N LEU A 49 -2.76 19.28 4.76
CA LEU A 49 -2.91 18.95 6.17
C LEU A 49 -1.75 19.57 6.96
N PRO A 50 -1.97 19.91 8.24
CA PRO A 50 -0.87 20.25 9.13
C PRO A 50 0.20 19.15 9.10
N PRO A 51 1.51 19.49 9.09
CA PRO A 51 2.60 18.51 9.07
C PRO A 51 2.45 17.33 10.05
N PRO A 52 1.99 17.50 11.31
CA PRO A 52 1.79 16.35 12.20
C PRO A 52 0.70 15.39 11.70
N VAL A 53 -0.39 15.90 11.13
CA VAL A 53 -1.50 15.07 10.63
C VAL A 53 -1.08 14.30 9.38
N LEU A 54 -0.36 14.97 8.46
CA LEU A 54 0.23 14.32 7.29
C LEU A 54 1.18 13.20 7.70
N ALA A 55 2.06 13.45 8.68
CA ALA A 55 2.97 12.43 9.20
C ALA A 55 2.21 11.25 9.82
N SER A 56 1.14 11.50 10.58
CA SER A 56 0.29 10.44 11.15
C SER A 56 -0.39 9.59 10.06
N MET A 57 -0.90 10.22 9.00
CA MET A 57 -1.50 9.48 7.87
C MET A 57 -0.48 8.61 7.13
N LEU A 58 0.73 9.12 6.89
CA LEU A 58 1.80 8.35 6.27
C LEU A 58 2.21 7.16 7.14
N VAL A 59 2.33 7.36 8.46
CA VAL A 59 2.63 6.28 9.41
C VAL A 59 1.52 5.25 9.43
N LEU A 60 0.25 5.67 9.48
CA LEU A 60 -0.90 4.77 9.47
C LEU A 60 -0.97 3.95 8.17
N GLY A 61 -0.85 4.60 7.02
CA GLY A 61 -0.85 3.92 5.72
C GLY A 61 0.29 2.91 5.60
N THR A 62 1.49 3.28 6.04
CA THR A 62 2.65 2.38 6.08
C THR A 62 2.41 1.20 7.03
N ALA A 63 1.86 1.45 8.21
CA ALA A 63 1.56 0.41 9.20
C ALA A 63 0.53 -0.59 8.67
N LEU A 64 -0.54 -0.10 8.03
CA LEU A 64 -1.56 -0.93 7.39
C LEU A 64 -0.96 -1.77 6.25
N MET A 65 -0.10 -1.17 5.42
CA MET A 65 0.55 -1.89 4.32
C MET A 65 1.47 -3.01 4.83
N LEU A 66 2.24 -2.74 5.89
CA LEU A 66 3.06 -3.75 6.56
C LEU A 66 2.22 -4.85 7.21
N LEU A 67 1.08 -4.49 7.82
CA LEU A 67 0.16 -5.44 8.43
C LEU A 67 -0.47 -6.36 7.38
N VAL A 68 -0.90 -5.83 6.24
CA VAL A 68 -1.42 -6.59 5.10
C VAL A 68 -0.37 -7.58 4.59
N LEU A 69 0.87 -7.11 4.35
CA LEU A 69 1.95 -7.97 3.89
C LEU A 69 2.33 -9.05 4.92
N ALA A 70 2.39 -8.70 6.21
CA ALA A 70 2.69 -9.65 7.28
C ALA A 70 1.57 -10.69 7.43
N GLY A 71 0.31 -10.25 7.41
CA GLY A 71 -0.87 -11.12 7.46
C GLY A 71 -0.91 -12.07 6.27
N TYR A 72 -0.64 -11.57 5.06
CA TYR A 72 -0.52 -12.39 3.86
C TYR A 72 0.57 -13.45 4.00
N ARG A 73 1.78 -13.07 4.43
CA ARG A 73 2.89 -14.01 4.63
C ARG A 73 2.56 -15.12 5.62
N TRP A 74 1.93 -14.76 6.74
CA TRP A 74 1.49 -15.73 7.73
C TRP A 74 0.46 -16.70 7.17
N LEU A 75 -0.49 -16.18 6.39
CA LEU A 75 -1.57 -16.96 5.79
C LEU A 75 -1.09 -17.86 4.65
N ALA A 76 -0.17 -17.35 3.82
CA ALA A 76 0.43 -18.07 2.69
C ALA A 76 1.36 -19.21 3.12
N ARG A 77 1.73 -19.29 4.40
CA ARG A 77 2.38 -20.47 5.00
C ARG A 77 1.38 -21.53 5.47
N ARG A 78 0.11 -21.17 5.71
CA ARG A 78 -0.91 -22.05 6.30
C ARG A 78 -1.99 -22.49 5.33
N SER A 79 -2.23 -21.75 4.25
CA SER A 79 -3.36 -22.01 3.35
C SER A 79 -3.06 -21.63 1.90
N ARG A 80 -3.49 -22.49 0.98
CA ARG A 80 -3.51 -22.18 -0.47
C ARG A 80 -4.54 -21.09 -0.83
N ARG A 81 -5.46 -20.75 0.08
CA ARG A 81 -6.47 -19.69 -0.12
C ARG A 81 -5.99 -18.29 0.26
N ALA A 82 -4.70 -18.11 0.58
CA ALA A 82 -4.14 -16.81 0.95
C ALA A 82 -4.42 -15.67 -0.06
N PRO A 83 -4.39 -15.89 -1.40
CA PRO A 83 -4.75 -14.84 -2.36
C PRO A 83 -6.22 -14.40 -2.27
N LEU A 84 -7.11 -15.34 -1.98
CA LEU A 84 -8.56 -15.12 -1.90
C LEU A 84 -8.93 -14.34 -0.62
N LEU A 85 -8.26 -14.66 0.48
CA LEU A 85 -8.42 -13.94 1.75
C LEU A 85 -7.78 -12.55 1.70
N ASN A 86 -6.68 -12.38 0.97
CA ASN A 86 -6.08 -11.06 0.75
C ASN A 86 -6.96 -10.15 -0.13
N SER A 87 -7.60 -10.70 -1.16
CA SER A 87 -8.55 -9.94 -1.97
C SER A 87 -9.78 -9.52 -1.17
N LEU A 88 -10.27 -10.35 -0.24
CA LEU A 88 -11.33 -9.96 0.69
C LEU A 88 -10.90 -8.79 1.60
N LEU A 89 -9.65 -8.79 2.06
CA LEU A 89 -9.11 -7.70 2.88
C LEU A 89 -9.08 -6.37 2.10
N LEU A 90 -8.76 -6.39 0.79
CA LEU A 90 -8.81 -5.21 -0.07
C LEU A 90 -10.25 -4.68 -0.22
N VAL A 91 -11.25 -5.57 -0.30
CA VAL A 91 -12.67 -5.17 -0.32
C VAL A 91 -13.09 -4.51 0.99
N VAL A 92 -12.57 -4.99 2.13
CA VAL A 92 -12.84 -4.38 3.45
C VAL A 92 -12.13 -3.04 3.63
N LEU A 93 -11.00 -2.81 2.96
CA LEU A 93 -10.31 -1.51 2.98
C LEU A 93 -11.05 -0.43 2.18
N ALA A 94 -11.82 -0.81 1.17
CA ALA A 94 -12.59 0.13 0.35
C ALA A 94 -13.51 1.08 1.16
N PRO A 95 -14.37 0.61 2.08
CA PRO A 95 -15.19 1.52 2.90
C PRO A 95 -14.35 2.41 3.83
N LEU A 96 -13.16 1.96 4.26
CA LEU A 96 -12.25 2.78 5.06
C LEU A 96 -11.70 3.95 4.26
N ILE A 97 -11.34 3.70 2.99
CA ILE A 97 -10.87 4.71 2.04
C ILE A 97 -12.00 5.71 1.75
N VAL A 98 -13.19 5.22 1.38
CA VAL A 98 -14.37 6.07 1.16
C VAL A 98 -14.68 6.92 2.39
N GLY A 99 -14.65 6.35 3.59
CA GLY A 99 -14.86 7.09 4.84
C GLY A 99 -13.78 8.15 5.11
N GLY A 100 -12.51 7.84 4.87
CA GLY A 100 -11.40 8.79 4.99
C GLY A 100 -11.53 9.96 4.02
N ASP A 101 -11.81 9.68 2.75
CA ASP A 101 -11.86 10.68 1.70
C ASP A 101 -13.12 11.55 1.80
N THR A 102 -14.26 10.98 2.19
CA THR A 102 -15.47 11.78 2.47
C THR A 102 -15.27 12.73 3.64
N LEU A 103 -14.59 12.30 4.71
CA LEU A 103 -14.22 13.18 5.82
C LEU A 103 -13.24 14.27 5.37
N ALA A 104 -12.19 13.91 4.62
CA ALA A 104 -11.19 14.86 4.13
C ALA A 104 -11.77 15.88 3.13
N LEU A 105 -12.72 15.46 2.28
CA LEU A 105 -13.49 16.33 1.40
C LEU A 105 -14.37 17.30 2.20
N SER A 106 -15.07 16.81 3.24
CA SER A 106 -15.92 17.65 4.09
C SER A 106 -15.12 18.74 4.83
N GLN A 107 -13.84 18.50 5.09
CA GLN A 107 -12.93 19.41 5.79
C GLN A 107 -12.05 20.25 4.84
N ARG A 108 -12.28 20.16 3.51
CA ARG A 108 -11.52 20.88 2.47
C ARG A 108 -10.00 20.63 2.51
N TYR A 109 -9.58 19.44 2.93
CA TYR A 109 -8.17 19.07 3.02
C TYR A 109 -7.58 18.49 1.73
N LEU A 110 -8.41 18.36 0.71
CA LEU A 110 -8.08 17.76 -0.57
C LEU A 110 -8.31 18.75 -1.70
N ALA A 111 -7.28 18.95 -2.52
CA ALA A 111 -7.34 19.75 -3.74
C ALA A 111 -7.33 18.79 -4.95
N PHE A 112 -8.50 18.56 -5.52
CA PHE A 112 -8.71 17.67 -6.66
C PHE A 112 -9.03 18.46 -7.93
N GLY A 113 -8.54 17.98 -9.07
CA GLY A 113 -8.82 18.57 -10.37
C GLY A 113 -10.10 18.00 -11.01
N ASP A 114 -10.43 18.49 -12.19
CA ASP A 114 -11.61 18.05 -12.93
C ASP A 114 -11.50 16.56 -13.30
N GLY A 115 -12.51 15.77 -12.92
CA GLY A 115 -12.59 14.33 -13.20
C GLY A 115 -12.26 13.41 -12.02
N TYR A 116 -11.86 13.95 -10.86
CA TYR A 116 -11.72 13.16 -9.64
C TYR A 116 -13.04 12.53 -9.20
N THR A 117 -12.98 11.27 -8.77
CA THR A 117 -14.08 10.60 -8.05
C THR A 117 -13.50 9.84 -6.87
N ILE A 118 -14.26 9.71 -5.78
CA ILE A 118 -13.89 8.88 -4.61
C ILE A 118 -13.55 7.44 -5.02
N TRP A 119 -14.14 6.94 -6.11
CA TRP A 119 -13.82 5.61 -6.64
C TRP A 119 -12.39 5.49 -7.15
N MET A 120 -11.77 6.58 -7.61
CA MET A 120 -10.35 6.59 -7.97
C MET A 120 -9.48 6.28 -6.75
N ASP A 121 -9.79 6.84 -5.58
CA ASP A 121 -9.03 6.58 -4.35
C ASP A 121 -9.20 5.15 -3.87
N VAL A 122 -10.40 4.58 -4.01
CA VAL A 122 -10.62 3.15 -3.74
C VAL A 122 -9.76 2.27 -4.63
N VAL A 123 -9.69 2.56 -5.93
CA VAL A 123 -8.87 1.81 -6.89
C VAL A 123 -7.37 2.00 -6.61
N VAL A 124 -6.94 3.24 -6.37
CA VAL A 124 -5.55 3.59 -6.07
C VAL A 124 -5.11 2.95 -4.76
N GLY A 125 -5.91 3.06 -3.71
CA GLY A 125 -5.65 2.43 -2.42
C GLY A 125 -5.59 0.91 -2.54
N ALA A 126 -6.55 0.29 -3.23
CA ALA A 126 -6.53 -1.15 -3.49
C ALA A 126 -5.24 -1.58 -4.24
N ALA A 127 -4.82 -0.82 -5.25
CA ALA A 127 -3.58 -1.08 -5.98
C ALA A 127 -2.35 -0.97 -5.06
N ILE A 128 -2.27 0.09 -4.24
CA ILE A 128 -1.16 0.31 -3.30
C ILE A 128 -1.05 -0.84 -2.27
N PHE A 129 -2.17 -1.35 -1.76
CA PHE A 129 -2.16 -2.46 -0.80
C PHE A 129 -1.96 -3.83 -1.46
N ALA A 130 -2.42 -4.02 -2.70
CA ALA A 130 -2.26 -5.29 -3.43
C ALA A 130 -0.84 -5.50 -3.93
N LEU A 131 -0.17 -4.44 -4.39
CA LEU A 131 1.08 -4.55 -5.13
C LEU A 131 2.26 -5.11 -4.31
N PRO A 132 2.48 -4.75 -3.03
CA PRO A 132 3.50 -5.40 -2.20
C PRO A 132 3.24 -6.90 -2.06
N VAL A 133 1.97 -7.32 -1.94
CA VAL A 133 1.60 -8.73 -1.83
C VAL A 133 1.88 -9.48 -3.13
N LEU A 134 1.48 -8.91 -4.27
CA LEU A 134 1.75 -9.47 -5.59
C LEU A 134 3.26 -9.54 -5.88
N ALA A 135 4.01 -8.49 -5.54
CA ALA A 135 5.47 -8.47 -5.68
C ALA A 135 6.12 -9.55 -4.82
N PHE A 136 5.68 -9.71 -3.57
CA PHE A 136 6.17 -10.76 -2.69
C PHE A 136 5.90 -12.17 -3.25
N GLU A 137 4.67 -12.44 -3.71
CA GLU A 137 4.31 -13.75 -4.25
C GLU A 137 5.03 -14.05 -5.58
N LEU A 138 5.19 -13.04 -6.44
CA LEU A 138 5.98 -13.16 -7.68
C LEU A 138 7.45 -13.45 -7.38
N LEU A 139 8.05 -12.72 -6.44
CA LEU A 139 9.42 -12.97 -6.02
C LEU A 139 9.59 -14.34 -5.36
N ARG A 140 8.61 -14.78 -4.55
CA ARG A 140 8.60 -16.10 -3.90
C ARG A 140 8.48 -17.23 -4.92
N SER A 141 7.58 -17.11 -5.89
CA SER A 141 7.40 -18.11 -6.96
C SER A 141 8.66 -18.25 -7.83
N ARG A 142 9.37 -17.14 -8.09
CA ARG A 142 10.64 -17.16 -8.82
C ARG A 142 11.81 -17.70 -7.99
N GLY A 143 11.82 -17.47 -6.68
CA GLY A 143 12.86 -17.98 -5.77
C GLY A 143 12.70 -19.45 -5.36
N LEU A 144 11.56 -20.09 -5.65
CA LEU A 144 11.31 -21.53 -5.46
C LEU A 144 11.75 -22.38 -6.67
N ASN A 145 12.17 -21.75 -7.78
CA ASN A 145 12.60 -22.42 -9.02
C ASN A 145 14.13 -22.39 -9.23
N CYS A 146 14.92 -22.09 -8.20
CA CYS A 146 16.39 -22.19 -8.22
C CYS A 146 16.86 -23.17 -7.15
#